data_AF-A0A841TRI2-F1
#
_entry.id   AF-A0A841TRI2-F1
#
_cell.length_a   1.000
_cell.length_b   1.000
_cell.length_c   1.000
_cell.angle_alpha   90.00
_cell.angle_beta   90.00
_cell.angle_gamma   90.00
#
_symmetry.space_group_name_H-M   'P 1'
#
loop_
_entity.id
_entity.type
_entity.pdbx_description
1 polymer ?
#
loop_
_entity_poly.entity_id
_entity_poly.type
_entity_poly.pdbx_seq_one_letter_code
_entity_poly.pdbx_strand_id
1 'polypeptide(L)'
;MDWLNGKADWKKLAGIGMIVSERQIGEQRTTETSYFIYSQQGATAQQLLAARRSHWGIENKLHWVLDTVMREDESRARTGHGAENLNVLRHLALNLVKKEATMKGSMRTKLKICGWGHNYLLKVLQLPISD
;
A
#
# COMPACT_ATOMS: atom_id res chain seq x y z
N MET A 1 -22.72 -1.39 -24.65
CA MET A 1 -21.45 -2.13 -24.40
C MET A 1 -21.61 -3.59 -24.82
N ASP A 2 -22.32 -3.84 -25.92
CA ASP A 2 -22.69 -5.21 -26.31
C ASP A 2 -21.55 -5.93 -27.04
N TRP A 3 -20.49 -5.17 -27.34
CA TRP A 3 -19.21 -5.66 -27.87
C TRP A 3 -18.31 -6.32 -26.81
N LEU A 4 -18.58 -6.16 -25.51
CA LEU A 4 -17.74 -6.75 -24.45
C LEU A 4 -18.16 -8.20 -24.19
N ASN A 5 -17.37 -9.15 -24.72
CA ASN A 5 -17.56 -10.57 -24.45
C ASN A 5 -17.38 -10.89 -22.95
N GLY A 6 -18.20 -11.80 -22.40
CA GLY A 6 -18.20 -12.12 -20.96
C GLY A 6 -18.80 -11.03 -20.06
N LYS A 7 -19.49 -10.02 -20.59
CA LYS A 7 -20.17 -8.98 -19.80
C LYS A 7 -21.09 -9.56 -18.70
N ALA A 8 -21.75 -10.69 -18.97
CA ALA A 8 -22.65 -11.35 -18.04
C ALA A 8 -21.93 -11.89 -16.79
N ASP A 9 -20.63 -12.18 -16.87
CA ASP A 9 -19.82 -12.69 -15.75
C ASP A 9 -19.55 -11.59 -14.71
N TRP A 10 -19.57 -10.33 -15.12
CA TRP A 10 -19.28 -9.16 -14.28
C TRP A 10 -20.56 -8.57 -13.70
N LYS A 11 -21.04 -9.17 -12.60
CA LYS A 11 -22.19 -8.64 -11.86
C LYS A 11 -21.97 -7.17 -11.49
N LYS A 12 -22.97 -6.33 -11.78
CA LYS A 12 -22.97 -4.88 -11.54
C LYS A 12 -21.93 -4.09 -12.36
N LEU A 13 -21.47 -4.61 -13.50
CA LEU A 13 -20.63 -3.82 -14.41
C LEU A 13 -21.34 -2.52 -14.80
N ALA A 14 -20.73 -1.38 -14.46
CA ALA A 14 -21.23 -0.05 -14.77
C ALA A 14 -20.51 0.55 -15.98
N GLY A 15 -19.22 0.24 -16.16
CA GLY A 15 -18.45 0.79 -17.28
C GLY A 15 -17.03 0.26 -17.38
N ILE A 16 -16.36 0.66 -18.47
CA ILE A 16 -14.92 0.54 -18.66
C ILE A 16 -14.32 1.94 -18.55
N GLY A 17 -13.32 2.09 -17.69
CA GLY A 17 -12.49 3.29 -17.60
C GLY A 17 -11.19 3.09 -18.38
N MET A 18 -10.71 4.18 -18.97
CA MET A 18 -9.40 4.26 -19.63
C MET A 18 -8.61 5.37 -18.96
N ILE A 19 -7.37 5.07 -18.56
CA ILE A 19 -6.44 6.08 -18.04
C ILE A 19 -5.16 6.02 -18.85
N VAL A 20 -4.82 7.16 -19.45
CA VAL A 20 -3.52 7.38 -20.07
C VAL A 20 -2.59 7.96 -19.01
N SER A 21 -1.45 7.30 -18.81
CA SER A 21 -0.41 7.71 -17.88
C SER A 21 0.83 8.06 -18.66
N GLU A 22 1.50 9.10 -18.21
CA GLU A 22 2.76 9.51 -18.79
C GLU A 22 3.80 9.60 -17.69
N ARG A 23 4.98 9.05 -17.99
CA ARG A 23 6.12 9.04 -17.09
C ARG A 23 7.32 9.61 -17.83
N GLN A 24 8.00 10.56 -17.19
CA GLN A 24 9.25 11.10 -17.68
C GLN A 24 10.37 10.75 -16.70
N ILE A 25 11.47 10.19 -17.22
CA ILE A 25 12.71 9.91 -16.47
C ILE A 25 13.86 10.51 -17.27
N GLY A 26 14.42 11.60 -16.78
CA GLY A 26 15.39 12.40 -17.55
C GLY A 26 14.76 12.88 -18.86
N GLU A 27 15.37 12.53 -19.98
CA GLU A 27 14.90 12.87 -21.33
C GLU A 27 13.89 11.85 -21.89
N GLN A 28 13.76 10.66 -21.28
CA GLN A 28 12.87 9.62 -21.78
C GLN A 28 11.44 9.86 -21.28
N ARG A 29 10.49 9.88 -22.22
CA ARG A 29 9.05 10.00 -21.96
C ARG A 29 8.34 8.75 -22.44
N THR A 30 7.61 8.09 -21.56
CA THR A 30 6.83 6.87 -21.85
C THR A 30 5.37 7.12 -21.55
N THR A 31 4.50 6.67 -22.44
CA THR A 31 3.05 6.75 -22.29
C THR A 31 2.46 5.36 -22.24
N GLU A 32 1.58 5.12 -21.28
CA GLU A 32 0.90 3.86 -21.06
C GLU A 32 -0.61 4.09 -21.00
N THR A 33 -1.39 3.20 -21.63
CA THR A 33 -2.85 3.21 -21.52
C THR A 33 -3.29 1.99 -20.73
N SER A 34 -3.99 2.22 -19.62
CA SER A 34 -4.58 1.16 -18.80
C SER A 34 -6.10 1.20 -18.90
N TYR A 35 -6.72 0.03 -19.04
CA TYR A 35 -8.17 -0.15 -18.98
C TYR A 35 -8.58 -0.86 -17.69
N PHE A 36 -9.72 -0.51 -17.13
CA PHE A 36 -10.28 -1.17 -15.96
C PHE A 36 -11.80 -1.16 -16.01
N ILE A 37 -12.41 -2.17 -15.41
CA ILE A 37 -13.85 -2.22 -15.22
C ILE A 37 -14.23 -1.59 -13.87
N TYR A 38 -15.41 -1.00 -13.79
CA TYR A 38 -15.94 -0.46 -12.53
C TYR A 38 -17.43 -0.73 -12.40
N SER A 39 -17.91 -0.79 -11.16
CA SER A 39 -19.32 -1.05 -10.82
C SER A 39 -20.05 0.17 -10.26
N GLN A 40 -19.36 1.29 -10.07
CA GLN A 40 -19.96 2.54 -9.61
C GLN A 40 -20.73 3.20 -10.75
N GLN A 41 -22.05 3.26 -10.63
CA GLN A 41 -22.90 3.90 -11.62
C GLN A 41 -22.68 5.41 -11.66
N GLY A 42 -22.66 5.99 -12.86
CA GLY A 42 -22.46 7.43 -13.07
C GLY A 42 -21.08 7.95 -12.67
N ALA A 43 -20.08 7.06 -12.50
CA ALA A 43 -18.73 7.49 -12.14
C ALA A 43 -18.13 8.42 -13.19
N THR A 44 -17.62 9.57 -12.75
CA THR A 44 -16.96 10.54 -13.63
C THR A 44 -15.51 10.14 -13.87
N ALA A 45 -14.92 10.59 -14.98
CA ALA A 45 -13.50 10.37 -15.26
C ALA A 45 -12.58 10.83 -14.11
N GLN A 46 -12.94 11.94 -13.45
CA GLN A 46 -12.20 12.47 -12.30
C GLN A 46 -12.25 11.51 -11.09
N GLN A 47 -13.42 10.93 -10.80
CA GLN A 47 -13.57 9.94 -9.72
C GLN A 47 -12.75 8.69 -9.99
N LEU A 48 -12.77 8.19 -11.23
CA LEU A 48 -11.98 7.03 -11.63
C LEU A 48 -10.46 7.30 -11.53
N LEU A 49 -10.02 8.49 -11.94
CA LEU A 49 -8.62 8.90 -11.79
C LEU A 49 -8.22 9.00 -10.32
N ALA A 50 -9.08 9.58 -9.47
CA ALA A 50 -8.85 9.67 -8.03
C ALA A 50 -8.74 8.27 -7.39
N ALA A 51 -9.59 7.33 -7.79
CA ALA A 51 -9.53 5.94 -7.34
C ALA A 51 -8.20 5.28 -7.73
N ARG A 52 -7.77 5.39 -8.99
CA ARG A 52 -6.48 4.83 -9.44
C ARG A 52 -5.29 5.44 -8.68
N ARG A 53 -5.29 6.77 -8.48
CA ARG A 53 -4.23 7.44 -7.70
C ARG A 53 -4.22 7.01 -6.24
N SER A 54 -5.40 6.81 -5.64
CA SER A 54 -5.52 6.33 -4.26
C SER A 54 -5.01 4.89 -4.12
N HIS A 55 -5.32 4.04 -5.09
CA HIS A 55 -4.78 2.67 -5.16
C HIS A 55 -3.24 2.66 -5.26
N TRP A 56 -2.65 3.50 -6.12
CA TRP A 56 -1.19 3.67 -6.18
C TRP A 56 -0.58 4.15 -4.84
N GLY A 57 -1.35 4.91 -4.06
CA GLY A 57 -0.96 5.30 -2.71
C GLY A 57 -0.76 4.12 -1.76
N ILE A 58 -1.48 3.00 -1.95
CA ILE A 58 -1.29 1.77 -1.17
C ILE A 58 0.08 1.18 -1.48
N GLU A 59 0.40 1.02 -2.75
CA GLU A 59 1.69 0.46 -3.19
C GLU A 59 2.89 1.26 -2.62
N ASN A 60 2.83 2.58 -2.74
CA ASN A 60 3.93 3.42 -2.28
C ASN A 60 4.04 3.54 -0.75
N LYS A 61 2.90 3.58 -0.03
CA LYS A 61 2.90 3.90 1.41
C LYS A 61 2.83 2.66 2.30
N LEU A 62 2.44 1.52 1.75
CA LEU A 62 2.33 0.23 2.45
C LEU A 62 3.34 -0.75 1.90
N HIS A 63 3.16 -1.24 0.66
CA HIS A 63 3.98 -2.32 0.10
C HIS A 63 5.46 -1.98 0.08
N TRP A 64 5.84 -0.82 -0.47
CA TRP A 64 7.25 -0.41 -0.49
C TRP A 64 7.90 -0.42 0.90
N VAL A 65 7.17 -0.05 1.96
CA VAL A 65 7.68 -0.06 3.33
C VAL A 65 7.87 -1.50 3.82
N LEU A 66 6.91 -2.39 3.56
CA LEU A 66 7.01 -3.79 3.95
C LEU A 66 8.19 -4.47 3.23
N ASP A 67 8.26 -4.30 1.91
CA ASP A 67 9.23 -4.92 1.03
C ASP A 67 10.65 -4.45 1.35
N THR A 68 10.86 -3.13 1.42
CA THR A 68 12.22 -2.56 1.49
C THR A 68 12.67 -2.15 2.88
N VAL A 69 11.75 -1.72 3.76
CA VAL A 69 12.10 -1.28 5.11
C VAL A 69 12.01 -2.44 6.10
N MET A 70 10.99 -3.29 5.97
CA MET A 70 10.80 -4.48 6.81
C MET A 70 11.37 -5.76 6.17
N ARG A 71 11.97 -5.65 4.98
CA ARG A 71 12.70 -6.73 4.27
C ARG A 71 11.82 -7.96 4.05
N GLU A 72 10.56 -7.73 3.69
CA GLU A 72 9.60 -8.80 3.43
C GLU A 72 10.06 -9.71 2.29
N ASP A 73 10.48 -9.14 1.16
CA ASP A 73 10.98 -9.90 0.00
C ASP A 73 12.20 -10.78 0.32
N GLU A 74 13.04 -10.34 1.25
CA GLU A 74 14.25 -11.06 1.65
C GLU A 74 13.97 -12.14 2.72
N SER A 75 12.76 -12.18 3.27
CA SER A 75 12.38 -13.09 4.35
C SER A 75 12.41 -14.55 3.90
N ARG A 76 13.13 -15.40 4.65
CA ARG A 76 13.22 -16.85 4.39
C ARG A 76 12.23 -17.69 5.19
N ALA A 77 11.32 -17.07 5.92
CA ALA A 77 10.30 -17.75 6.71
C ALA A 77 9.23 -18.40 5.80
N ARG A 78 9.53 -19.58 5.25
CA ARG A 78 8.69 -20.31 4.28
C ARG A 78 8.06 -21.59 4.84
N THR A 79 8.27 -21.89 6.12
CA THR A 79 7.75 -23.11 6.75
C THR A 79 6.35 -22.88 7.30
N GLY A 80 5.40 -23.78 6.99
CA GLY A 80 4.02 -23.67 7.43
C GLY A 80 3.40 -22.32 7.10
N HIS A 81 2.75 -21.69 8.08
CA HIS A 81 2.14 -20.35 7.96
C HIS A 81 3.11 -19.20 8.29
N GLY A 82 4.42 -19.42 8.20
CA GLY A 82 5.43 -18.45 8.62
C GLY A 82 5.36 -17.14 7.84
N ALA A 83 5.11 -17.20 6.53
CA ALA A 83 5.01 -16.02 5.68
C ALA A 83 3.77 -15.18 6.03
N GLU A 84 2.60 -15.81 6.14
CA GLU A 84 1.34 -15.15 6.45
C GLU A 84 1.35 -14.55 7.87
N ASN A 85 1.84 -15.31 8.87
CA ASN A 85 1.92 -14.84 10.24
C ASN A 85 2.85 -13.62 10.37
N LEU A 86 4.02 -13.65 9.72
CA LEU A 86 4.92 -12.49 9.71
C LEU A 86 4.30 -11.29 9.00
N ASN A 87 3.57 -11.51 7.91
CA ASN A 87 2.90 -10.42 7.21
C ASN A 87 1.89 -9.70 8.14
N VAL A 88 1.09 -10.44 8.90
CA VAL A 88 0.16 -9.87 9.90
C VAL A 88 0.92 -9.07 10.97
N LEU A 89 2.01 -9.63 11.50
CA LEU A 89 2.83 -8.95 12.52
C LEU A 89 3.48 -7.67 11.98
N ARG A 90 3.99 -7.68 10.75
CA ARG A 90 4.56 -6.49 10.09
C ARG A 90 3.51 -5.39 9.93
N HIS A 91 2.31 -5.75 9.47
CA HIS A 91 1.20 -4.79 9.34
C HIS A 91 0.82 -4.18 10.70
N LEU A 92 0.72 -5.00 11.74
CA LEU A 92 0.44 -4.53 13.09
C LEU A 92 1.53 -3.55 13.58
N ALA A 93 2.80 -3.95 13.48
CA ALA A 93 3.93 -3.12 13.89
C ALA A 93 3.98 -1.81 13.11
N LEU A 94 3.78 -1.85 11.79
CA LEU A 94 3.77 -0.67 10.93
C LEU A 94 2.63 0.29 11.32
N ASN A 95 1.44 -0.22 11.59
CA ASN A 95 0.30 0.60 12.02
C ASN A 95 0.56 1.27 13.37
N LEU A 96 1.16 0.56 14.33
CA LEU A 96 1.55 1.13 15.62
C LEU A 96 2.58 2.25 15.47
N VAL A 97 3.64 2.02 14.69
CA VAL A 97 4.68 3.04 14.44
C VAL A 97 4.14 4.23 13.65
N LYS A 98 3.18 4.03 12.73
CA LYS A 98 2.48 5.12 12.03
C LYS A 98 1.60 5.95 12.97
N LYS A 99 0.96 5.32 13.95
CA LYS A 99 0.13 6.00 14.96
C LYS A 99 0.97 6.83 15.93
N GLU A 100 2.22 6.43 16.18
CA GLU A 100 3.17 7.19 16.97
C GLU A 100 3.71 8.41 16.18
N ALA A 101 3.14 9.58 16.47
CA ALA A 101 3.38 10.81 15.73
C ALA A 101 4.43 11.74 16.35
N THR A 102 4.91 11.47 17.57
CA THR A 102 5.81 12.40 18.27
C THR A 102 7.24 12.35 17.72
N MET A 103 7.69 11.18 17.26
CA MET A 103 8.98 11.05 16.61
C MET A 103 8.85 11.46 15.14
N LYS A 104 9.71 12.40 14.72
CA LYS A 104 9.88 12.76 13.31
C LYS A 104 10.95 11.88 12.68
N GLY A 105 10.83 11.64 11.38
CA GLY A 105 11.84 10.92 10.61
C GLY A 105 11.26 9.84 9.70
N SER A 106 12.15 9.20 8.95
CA SER A 106 11.78 8.12 8.04
C SER A 106 11.24 6.91 8.80
N MET A 107 10.39 6.10 8.14
CA MET A 107 9.89 4.86 8.72
C MET A 107 11.03 3.92 9.15
N ARG A 108 12.10 3.87 8.36
CA ARG A 108 13.33 3.11 8.68
C ARG A 108 13.96 3.58 9.99
N THR A 109 14.06 4.90 10.20
CA THR A 109 14.62 5.48 11.43
C THR A 109 13.74 5.15 12.62
N LYS A 110 12.41 5.36 12.51
CA LYS A 110 11.46 5.04 13.59
C LYS A 110 11.54 3.58 14.01
N LEU A 111 11.55 2.65 13.04
CA LEU A 111 11.65 1.23 13.32
C LEU A 111 12.99 0.85 13.98
N LYS A 112 14.12 1.44 13.56
CA LYS A 112 15.42 1.22 14.21
C LYS A 112 15.42 1.71 15.66
N ILE A 113 14.92 2.91 15.91
CA ILE A 113 14.85 3.45 17.28
C ILE A 113 13.90 2.62 18.14
N CYS A 114 12.78 2.16 17.58
CA CYS A 114 11.84 1.27 18.27
C CYS A 114 12.51 -0.06 18.65
N GLY A 115 13.35 -0.61 17.77
CA GLY A 115 14.11 -1.84 18.08
C GLY A 115 15.23 -1.67 19.10
N TRP A 116 15.76 -0.44 19.29
CA TRP A 116 16.93 -0.20 20.16
C TRP A 116 16.60 0.54 21.47
N GLY A 117 15.52 1.31 21.51
CA GLY A 117 15.16 2.17 22.63
C GLY A 117 13.91 1.66 23.35
N HIS A 118 14.08 1.17 24.58
CA HIS A 118 12.99 0.62 25.38
C HIS A 118 11.84 1.60 25.59
N ASN A 119 12.12 2.84 25.98
CA ASN A 119 11.08 3.85 26.23
C ASN A 119 10.31 4.20 24.94
N TYR A 120 10.98 4.23 23.79
CA TYR A 120 10.30 4.47 22.51
C TYR A 120 9.47 3.28 22.06
N LEU A 121 9.95 2.04 22.27
CA LEU A 121 9.18 0.82 22.06
C LEU A 121 7.89 0.84 22.89
N LEU A 122 7.99 1.10 24.20
CA LEU A 122 6.82 1.17 25.08
C LEU A 122 5.82 2.23 24.60
N LYS A 123 6.32 3.39 24.17
CA LYS A 123 5.49 4.44 23.59
C LYS A 123 4.74 3.99 22.33
N VAL A 124 5.42 3.31 21.41
CA VAL A 124 4.80 2.75 20.18
C VAL A 124 3.76 1.69 20.54
N LEU A 125 4.03 0.85 21.54
CA LEU A 125 3.12 -0.17 22.05
C LEU A 125 1.97 0.39 22.90
N GLN A 126 1.96 1.71 23.17
CA GLN A 126 0.99 2.38 24.04
C GLN A 126 1.00 1.79 25.47
N LEU A 127 2.19 1.42 25.96
CA LEU A 127 2.42 0.91 27.31
C LEU A 127 3.01 1.99 28.22
N PRO A 128 2.83 1.89 29.56
CA PRO A 128 3.44 2.81 30.51
C PRO A 128 4.96 2.77 30.41
N ILE A 129 5.60 3.94 30.45
CA ILE A 129 7.06 4.07 30.59
C ILE A 129 7.34 4.08 32.10
N SER A 130 8.14 3.13 32.56
CA SER A 130 8.62 3.12 33.96
C SER A 130 9.90 3.96 34.04
N ASP A 131 10.01 4.76 35.09
CA ASP A 131 11.20 5.57 35.40
C ASP A 131 12.39 4.72 35.87
#